data_AF-A0A2V7IIN2-F1
#
_entry.id   AF-A0A2V7IIN2-F1
#
_cell.length_a   1.000
_cell.length_b   1.000
_cell.length_c   1.000
_cell.angle_alpha   90.00
_cell.angle_beta   90.00
_cell.angle_gamma   90.00
#
_symmetry.space_group_name_H-M   'P 1'
#
loop_
_entity.id
_entity.type
_entity.pdbx_description
1 polymer ?
#
loop_
_entity_poly.entity_id
_entity_poly.type
_entity_poly.pdbx_seq_one_letter_code
_entity_poly.pdbx_strand_id
1 'polypeptide(L)'
;MSGVERGPRPAEVCREMLEALAASDGRRKRRQRDTTPDAIGMAIKRLLLESAVRADPEPERFEQWLLEQCLAAPPTEAVGAYRAMALDIAADWRLAHAAPDFRQWLEHGAPSDDARSEDDASSR
;
A
#
# COMPACT_ATOMS: atom_id res chain seq x y z
N MET A 1 -22.02 -20.44 18.79
CA MET A 1 -20.57 -20.24 18.55
C MET A 1 -20.44 -19.34 17.33
N SER A 2 -20.52 -18.01 17.52
CA SER A 2 -20.33 -17.07 16.42
C SER A 2 -18.85 -17.07 16.05
N GLY A 3 -18.53 -17.57 14.86
CA GLY A 3 -17.24 -17.33 14.24
C GLY A 3 -17.10 -15.82 14.07
N VAL A 4 -16.21 -15.21 14.84
CA VAL A 4 -15.76 -13.85 14.53
C VAL A 4 -15.03 -13.99 13.21
N GLU A 5 -15.65 -13.51 12.13
CA GLU A 5 -14.98 -13.21 10.86
C GLU A 5 -13.78 -12.32 11.23
N ARG A 6 -12.60 -12.94 11.37
CA ARG A 6 -11.37 -12.19 11.62
C ARG A 6 -11.07 -11.48 10.32
N GLY A 7 -11.27 -10.16 10.33
CA GLY A 7 -10.86 -9.31 9.20
C GLY A 7 -9.38 -9.54 8.85
N PRO A 8 -8.96 -9.11 7.66
CA PRO A 8 -7.61 -9.36 7.16
C PRO A 8 -6.52 -8.90 8.15
N ARG A 9 -5.36 -9.56 8.17
CA ARG A 9 -4.23 -9.11 9.00
C ARG A 9 -3.54 -7.90 8.33
N PRO A 10 -3.07 -6.90 9.09
CA PRO A 10 -2.31 -5.79 8.54
C PRO A 10 -1.11 -6.22 7.70
N ALA A 11 -0.36 -7.25 8.11
CA ALA A 11 0.78 -7.73 7.33
C ALA A 11 0.40 -8.33 5.98
N GLU A 12 -0.81 -8.87 5.81
CA GLU A 12 -1.30 -9.40 4.53
C GLU A 12 -1.62 -8.25 3.58
N VAL A 13 -2.46 -7.33 4.04
CA VAL A 13 -2.87 -6.15 3.29
C VAL A 13 -1.67 -5.28 2.91
N CYS A 14 -0.73 -5.08 3.83
CA CYS A 14 0.48 -4.30 3.54
C CYS A 14 1.42 -5.00 2.54
N ARG A 15 1.45 -6.33 2.50
CA ARG A 15 2.23 -7.09 1.49
C ARG A 15 1.67 -6.87 0.10
N GLU A 16 0.36 -6.95 -0.07
CA GLU A 16 -0.27 -6.77 -1.37
C GLU A 16 -0.19 -5.31 -1.85
N MET A 17 -0.25 -4.36 -0.92
CA MET A 17 0.05 -2.96 -1.23
C MET A 17 1.49 -2.77 -1.75
N LEU A 18 2.47 -3.48 -1.17
CA LEU A 18 3.86 -3.44 -1.65
C LEU A 18 3.98 -4.04 -3.06
N GLU A 19 3.26 -5.13 -3.34
CA GLU A 19 3.21 -5.74 -4.67
C GLU A 19 2.55 -4.81 -5.70
N ALA A 20 1.42 -4.19 -5.34
CA ALA A 20 0.73 -3.20 -6.15
C ALA A 20 1.60 -1.97 -6.47
N LEU A 21 2.39 -1.49 -5.48
CA LEU A 21 3.36 -0.42 -5.67
C LEU A 21 4.46 -0.85 -6.65
N ALA A 22 5.02 -2.05 -6.50
CA ALA A 22 6.07 -2.56 -7.38
C ALA A 22 5.59 -2.70 -8.84
N ALA A 23 4.37 -3.22 -9.04
CA ALA A 23 3.76 -3.31 -10.37
C ALA A 23 3.55 -1.91 -10.99
N SER A 24 3.18 -0.93 -10.18
CA SER A 24 2.98 0.46 -10.62
C SER A 24 4.28 1.17 -10.98
N ASP A 25 5.36 0.95 -10.24
CA ASP A 25 6.68 1.51 -10.55
C ASP A 25 7.26 0.95 -11.86
N GLY A 26 7.06 -0.34 -12.13
CA GLY A 26 7.42 -0.96 -13.43
C GLY A 26 6.74 -0.24 -14.59
N ARG A 27 5.44 0.10 -14.45
CA ARG A 27 4.67 0.86 -15.44
C ARG A 27 5.16 2.31 -15.58
N ARG A 28 5.48 2.99 -14.47
CA ARG A 28 5.95 4.39 -14.46
C ARG A 28 7.33 4.55 -15.11
N LYS A 29 8.29 3.67 -14.79
CA LYS A 29 9.63 3.68 -15.40
C LYS A 29 9.58 3.60 -16.92
N ARG A 30 8.59 2.89 -17.48
CA ARG A 30 8.35 2.82 -18.93
C ARG A 30 7.94 4.16 -19.56
N ARG A 31 7.36 5.09 -18.80
CA ARG A 31 6.74 6.34 -19.32
C ARG A 31 7.63 7.59 -19.18
N GLN A 32 8.91 7.46 -18.81
CA GLN A 32 9.92 8.55 -18.71
C GLN A 32 9.35 9.89 -18.19
N ARG A 33 8.81 9.88 -16.97
CA ARG A 33 8.25 11.08 -16.32
C ARG A 33 9.09 11.44 -15.11
N ASP A 34 9.49 12.71 -14.98
CA ASP A 34 10.23 13.19 -13.81
C ASP A 34 9.27 13.35 -12.62
N THR A 35 9.47 12.54 -11.57
CA THR A 35 8.57 12.43 -10.40
C THR A 35 9.35 12.52 -9.08
N THR A 36 10.32 13.43 -8.99
CA THR A 36 11.23 13.52 -7.81
C THR A 36 10.49 13.76 -6.47
N PRO A 37 9.48 14.65 -6.36
CA PRO A 37 8.71 14.79 -5.12
C PRO A 37 7.92 13.52 -4.76
N ASP A 38 7.42 12.82 -5.77
CA ASP A 38 6.75 11.51 -5.64
C ASP A 38 7.71 10.45 -5.08
N ALA A 39 9.00 10.52 -5.41
CA ALA A 39 9.98 9.53 -4.98
C ALA A 39 10.18 9.50 -3.45
N ILE A 40 10.19 10.66 -2.78
CA ILE A 40 10.33 10.72 -1.32
C ILE A 40 9.09 10.13 -0.64
N GLY A 41 7.90 10.54 -1.07
CA GLY A 41 6.64 10.01 -0.55
C GLY A 41 6.53 8.49 -0.76
N MET A 42 6.83 8.02 -1.96
CA MET A 42 6.79 6.58 -2.27
C MET A 42 7.83 5.78 -1.47
N ALA A 43 9.03 6.31 -1.25
CA ALA A 43 10.03 5.66 -0.39
C ALA A 43 9.54 5.55 1.06
N ILE A 44 8.89 6.58 1.59
CA ILE A 44 8.29 6.56 2.93
C ILE A 44 7.12 5.58 3.00
N LYS A 45 6.20 5.58 2.01
CA LYS A 45 5.10 4.62 1.94
C LYS A 45 5.62 3.19 1.97
N ARG A 46 6.67 2.91 1.17
CA ARG A 46 7.33 1.61 1.16
C ARG A 46 7.90 1.23 2.53
N LEU A 47 8.63 2.13 3.19
CA LEU A 47 9.21 1.89 4.50
C LEU A 47 8.16 1.63 5.58
N LEU A 48 7.04 2.37 5.57
CA LEU A 48 5.93 2.17 6.49
C LEU A 48 5.26 0.80 6.28
N LEU A 49 4.97 0.44 5.03
CA LEU A 49 4.39 -0.86 4.68
C LEU A 49 5.31 -2.02 5.07
N GLU A 50 6.61 -1.94 4.76
CA GLU A 50 7.58 -2.97 5.15
C GLU A 50 7.69 -3.10 6.69
N SER A 51 7.58 -1.98 7.40
CA SER A 51 7.57 -1.99 8.88
C SER A 51 6.29 -2.61 9.43
N ALA A 52 5.13 -2.35 8.82
CA ALA A 52 3.86 -2.95 9.19
C ALA A 52 3.85 -4.46 8.96
N VAL A 53 4.43 -4.93 7.85
CA VAL A 53 4.59 -6.36 7.57
C VAL A 53 5.45 -7.06 8.62
N ARG A 54 6.54 -6.42 9.08
CA ARG A 54 7.41 -6.98 10.12
C ARG A 54 6.76 -6.96 11.51
N ALA A 55 6.05 -5.89 11.83
CA ALA A 55 5.42 -5.71 13.14
C ALA A 55 4.12 -6.52 13.29
N ASP A 56 3.39 -6.71 12.19
CA ASP A 56 2.08 -7.35 12.10
C ASP A 56 1.15 -7.02 13.28
N PRO A 57 0.82 -5.72 13.47
CA PRO A 57 0.00 -5.30 14.60
C PRO A 57 -1.40 -5.92 14.53
N GLU A 58 -2.10 -5.95 15.66
CA GLU A 58 -3.50 -6.38 15.67
C GLU A 58 -4.37 -5.44 14.80
N PRO A 59 -5.37 -5.95 14.07
CA PRO A 59 -6.22 -5.16 13.18
C PRO A 59 -6.82 -3.92 13.86
N GLU A 60 -7.28 -4.06 15.10
CA GLU A 60 -7.89 -2.97 15.89
C GLU A 60 -6.88 -1.92 16.35
N ARG A 61 -5.58 -2.23 16.25
CA ARG A 61 -4.47 -1.37 16.66
C ARG A 61 -3.69 -0.79 15.48
N PHE A 62 -3.99 -1.20 14.26
CA PHE A 62 -3.17 -0.82 13.10
C PHE A 62 -3.12 0.69 12.87
N GLU A 63 -4.26 1.38 12.96
CA GLU A 63 -4.28 2.85 12.80
C GLU A 63 -3.55 3.58 13.92
N GLN A 64 -3.63 3.08 15.15
CA GLN A 64 -2.85 3.59 16.27
C GLN A 64 -1.35 3.38 16.01
N TRP A 65 -0.97 2.19 15.54
CA TRP A 65 0.41 1.87 15.20
C TRP A 65 0.94 2.82 14.12
N LEU A 66 0.15 3.13 13.07
CA LEU A 66 0.54 4.12 12.04
C LEU A 66 0.78 5.53 12.62
N LEU A 67 -0.04 5.94 13.60
CA LEU A 67 0.16 7.21 14.31
C LEU A 67 1.48 7.18 15.10
N GLU A 68 1.78 6.08 15.80
CA GLU A 68 3.03 5.91 16.53
C GLU A 68 4.25 6.01 15.60
N GLN A 69 4.18 5.44 14.40
CA GLN A 69 5.23 5.60 13.39
C GLN A 69 5.41 7.06 12.95
N CYS A 70 4.33 7.84 12.84
CA CYS A 70 4.42 9.27 12.54
C CYS A 70 5.08 10.06 13.67
N LEU A 71 4.78 9.71 14.93
CA LEU A 71 5.35 10.37 16.12
C LEU A 71 6.82 10.00 16.32
N ALA A 72 7.23 8.80 15.93
CA ALA A 72 8.61 8.32 15.98
C ALA A 72 9.46 8.81 14.79
N ALA A 73 8.85 9.43 13.78
CA ALA A 73 9.57 9.90 12.60
C ALA A 73 10.59 10.99 12.96
N PRO A 74 11.78 11.02 12.33
CA PRO A 74 12.77 12.06 12.58
C PRO A 74 12.19 13.47 12.34
N PRO A 75 12.40 14.44 13.25
CA PRO A 75 11.93 15.81 13.08
C PRO A 75 12.74 16.49 11.98
N THR A 76 12.31 16.28 10.75
CA THR A 76 12.92 16.76 9.50
C THR A 76 11.84 17.36 8.62
N GLU A 77 12.24 17.98 7.51
CA GLU A 77 11.32 18.53 6.49
C GLU A 77 10.34 17.48 5.93
N ALA A 78 10.58 16.18 6.13
CA ALA A 78 9.74 15.07 5.67
C ALA A 78 8.60 14.66 6.63
N VAL A 79 8.41 15.31 7.79
CA VAL A 79 7.32 14.99 8.74
C VAL A 79 5.95 15.03 8.07
N GLY A 80 5.71 16.02 7.19
CA GLY A 80 4.45 16.12 6.44
C GLY A 80 4.24 14.93 5.49
N ALA A 81 5.31 14.44 4.86
CA ALA A 81 5.26 13.29 3.96
C ALA A 81 4.99 11.98 4.72
N TYR A 82 5.59 11.79 5.90
CA TYR A 82 5.27 10.65 6.77
C TYR A 82 3.80 10.62 7.15
N ARG A 83 3.25 11.74 7.61
CA ARG A 83 1.83 11.84 7.97
C ARG A 83 0.93 11.61 6.77
N ALA A 84 1.26 12.18 5.61
CA ALA A 84 0.49 11.99 4.39
C ALA A 84 0.44 10.51 3.98
N MET A 85 1.59 9.82 3.97
CA MET A 85 1.65 8.41 3.59
C MET A 85 1.01 7.47 4.62
N ALA A 86 1.08 7.78 5.91
CA ALA A 86 0.36 7.02 6.92
C ALA A 86 -1.17 7.14 6.77
N LEU A 87 -1.67 8.33 6.44
CA LEU A 87 -3.09 8.55 6.16
C LEU A 87 -3.54 7.81 4.88
N ASP A 88 -2.71 7.82 3.84
CA ASP A 88 -2.94 7.09 2.60
C ASP A 88 -3.06 5.57 2.86
N ILE A 89 -2.10 5.00 3.60
CA ILE A 89 -2.14 3.59 4.02
C ILE A 89 -3.40 3.29 4.87
N ALA A 90 -3.75 4.16 5.81
CA ALA A 90 -4.94 3.98 6.64
C ALA A 90 -6.24 4.00 5.81
N ALA A 91 -6.31 4.83 4.77
CA ALA A 91 -7.45 4.87 3.87
C ALA A 91 -7.58 3.56 3.08
N ASP A 92 -6.48 3.09 2.47
CA ASP A 92 -6.48 1.84 1.71
C ASP A 92 -6.79 0.62 2.60
N TRP A 93 -6.30 0.62 3.85
CA TRP A 93 -6.62 -0.41 4.84
C TRP A 93 -8.12 -0.47 5.17
N ARG A 94 -8.75 0.67 5.46
CA ARG A 94 -10.19 0.74 5.71
C ARG A 94 -10.98 0.30 4.47
N LEU A 95 -10.50 0.65 3.28
CA LEU A 95 -11.13 0.22 2.03
C LEU A 95 -11.04 -1.30 1.84
N ALA A 96 -9.88 -1.92 2.12
CA ALA A 96 -9.71 -3.37 2.08
C ALA A 96 -10.63 -4.10 3.08
N HIS A 97 -10.95 -3.48 4.21
CA HIS A 97 -11.94 -4.00 5.15
C HIS A 97 -13.39 -3.83 4.68
N ALA A 98 -13.71 -2.71 4.03
CA ALA A 98 -15.08 -2.36 3.68
C ALA A 98 -15.52 -2.91 2.31
N ALA A 99 -14.59 -3.17 1.40
CA ALA A 99 -14.86 -3.54 0.01
C ALA A 99 -14.14 -4.84 -0.39
N PRO A 100 -14.84 -5.99 -0.38
CA PRO A 100 -14.27 -7.28 -0.78
C PRO A 100 -13.69 -7.28 -2.20
N ASP A 101 -14.29 -6.55 -3.14
CA ASP A 101 -13.78 -6.47 -4.52
C ASP A 101 -12.41 -5.76 -4.57
N PHE A 102 -12.22 -4.72 -3.75
CA PHE A 102 -10.92 -4.05 -3.64
C PHE A 102 -9.87 -4.96 -3.00
N ARG A 103 -10.27 -5.71 -1.96
CA ARG A 103 -9.44 -6.72 -1.31
C ARG A 103 -8.99 -7.80 -2.30
N GLN A 104 -9.92 -8.35 -3.06
CA GLN A 104 -9.62 -9.34 -4.11
C GLN A 104 -8.70 -8.74 -5.18
N TRP A 105 -8.94 -7.49 -5.61
CA TRP A 105 -8.06 -6.82 -6.56
C TRP A 105 -6.62 -6.65 -6.05
N LEU A 106 -6.44 -6.35 -4.75
CA LEU A 106 -5.12 -6.32 -4.11
C LEU A 106 -4.45 -7.70 -4.07
N GLU A 107 -5.19 -8.76 -3.73
CA GLU A 107 -4.67 -10.15 -3.73
C GLU A 107 -4.12 -10.59 -5.08
N HIS A 108 -4.63 -10.02 -6.17
CA HIS A 108 -4.17 -10.29 -7.53
C HIS A 108 -3.04 -9.34 -7.98
N GLY A 109 -2.43 -8.58 -7.05
CA GLY A 109 -1.30 -7.69 -7.33
C GLY A 109 -1.68 -6.39 -8.03
N ALA A 110 -2.91 -5.92 -7.85
CA ALA A 110 -3.42 -4.69 -8.45
C ALA A 110 -3.24 -4.64 -9.99
N PRO A 111 -3.84 -5.61 -10.73
CA PRO A 111 -3.75 -5.65 -12.18
C PRO A 111 -4.37 -4.39 -12.79
N SER A 112 -3.78 -3.92 -13.89
CA SER A 112 -4.24 -2.75 -14.63
C SER A 112 -4.76 -3.20 -16.01
N ASP A 113 -5.87 -2.63 -16.47
CA ASP A 113 -6.43 -2.93 -17.80
C ASP A 113 -5.46 -2.57 -18.94
N ASP A 114 -4.57 -1.60 -18.71
CA ASP A 114 -3.48 -1.25 -19.64
C ASP A 114 -2.55 -2.44 -19.91
N ALA A 115 -2.38 -3.38 -18.96
CA ALA A 115 -1.53 -4.55 -19.13
C ALA A 115 -2.19 -5.63 -20.02
N ARG A 116 -3.52 -5.78 -19.96
CA ARG A 116 -4.25 -6.81 -20.74
C ARG A 116 -4.29 -6.50 -22.23
N SER A 117 -4.26 -5.21 -22.59
CA SER A 117 -4.33 -4.77 -23.99
C SER A 117 -3.03 -5.06 -24.76
N GLU A 118 -1.91 -5.32 -24.07
CA GLU A 118 -0.61 -5.56 -24.68
C GLU A 118 -0.29 -7.06 -24.87
N ASP A 119 -0.68 -7.93 -23.94
CA ASP A 119 -0.54 -9.39 -24.10
C ASP A 119 -1.35 -9.91 -25.30
N ASP A 120 -2.53 -9.34 -25.54
CA ASP A 120 -3.38 -9.66 -26.69
C ASP A 120 -2.84 -9.07 -28.01
N ALA A 121 -1.94 -8.08 -27.94
CA ALA A 121 -1.26 -7.49 -29.08
C ALA A 121 0.10 -8.14 -29.40
N SER A 122 0.81 -8.71 -28.42
CA SER A 122 2.04 -9.51 -28.64
C SER A 122 1.77 -10.97 -29.04
N SER A 123 0.53 -11.44 -28.88
CA SER A 123 0.10 -12.77 -29.32
C SER A 123 -0.44 -12.80 -30.76
N ARG A 124 -0.22 -11.75 -31.56
CA ARG A 124 -0.65 -11.63 -32.96
C ARG A 124 0.52 -11.51 -33.93
#